data_AF-A0A660P036-F1
#
_entry.id   AF-A0A660P036-F1
#
_cell.length_a   1.000
_cell.length_b   1.000
_cell.length_c   1.000
_cell.angle_alpha   90.00
_cell.angle_beta   90.00
_cell.angle_gamma   90.00
#
_symmetry.space_group_name_H-M   'P 1'
#
loop_
_entity.id
_entity.type
_entity.pdbx_description
1 polymer ?
#
loop_
_entity_poly.entity_id
_entity_poly.type
_entity_poly.pdbx_seq_one_letter_code
_entity_poly.pdbx_strand_id
1 'polypeptide(L)'
;AAYKLNISSTKSMTGHLLGAAGAVEAMACVLSIQNDIVPPTINHEEDDKDEEIDYKLNFTFNKAQKREVRAALSNTFGFGGHNACVIFKKYAE
;
A
#
# COMPACT_ATOMS: atom_id res chain seq x y z
N ALA A 1 -15.27 -5.70 -7.54
CA ALA A 1 -14.13 -4.80 -7.85
C ALA A 1 -13.13 -4.76 -6.69
N ALA A 2 -13.58 -4.57 -5.44
CA ALA A 2 -12.73 -4.52 -4.24
C ALA A 2 -11.74 -5.69 -4.10
N TYR A 3 -12.17 -6.93 -4.30
CA TYR A 3 -11.31 -8.12 -4.20
C TYR A 3 -10.13 -8.19 -5.19
N LYS A 4 -10.12 -7.35 -6.24
CA LYS A 4 -9.03 -7.26 -7.21
C LYS A 4 -8.08 -6.09 -6.92
N LEU A 5 -8.38 -5.26 -5.94
CA LEU A 5 -7.54 -4.15 -5.51
C LEU A 5 -6.44 -4.69 -4.61
N ASN A 6 -5.19 -4.34 -4.92
CA ASN A 6 -4.08 -4.57 -4.03
C ASN A 6 -4.09 -3.54 -2.91
N ILE A 7 -3.99 -4.02 -1.68
CA ILE A 7 -3.77 -3.24 -0.47
C ILE A 7 -2.39 -3.65 0.03
N SER A 8 -1.53 -2.69 0.37
CA SER A 8 -0.20 -2.94 0.91
C SER A 8 0.23 -1.78 1.80
N SER A 9 1.17 -2.03 2.69
CA SER A 9 1.72 -1.06 3.65
C SER A 9 3.24 -1.20 3.71
N THR A 10 3.94 -0.14 3.31
CA THR A 10 5.41 -0.08 3.33
C THR A 10 5.97 0.07 4.73
N LYS A 11 5.16 0.51 5.71
CA LYS A 11 5.56 0.59 7.13
C LYS A 11 6.03 -0.75 7.69
N SER A 12 5.53 -1.86 7.15
CA SER A 12 6.00 -3.21 7.51
C SER A 12 7.51 -3.40 7.26
N MET A 13 8.07 -2.70 6.29
CA MET A 13 9.49 -2.76 5.91
C MET A 13 10.30 -1.57 6.44
N THR A 14 9.69 -0.39 6.50
CA THR A 14 10.41 0.86 6.83
C THR A 14 10.18 1.35 8.27
N GLY A 15 9.26 0.73 9.00
CA GLY A 15 8.75 1.26 10.26
C GLY A 15 7.87 2.50 10.07
N HIS A 16 7.39 3.05 11.18
CA HIS A 16 6.58 4.26 11.18
C HIS A 16 7.48 5.51 11.25
N LEU A 17 7.78 6.08 10.08
CA LEU A 17 8.70 7.22 9.93
C LEU A 17 8.12 8.59 10.34
N LEU A 18 7.09 8.62 11.20
CA LEU A 18 6.39 9.83 11.66
C LEU A 18 6.08 10.79 10.49
N GLY A 19 6.59 12.02 10.54
CA GLY A 19 6.35 13.05 9.52
C GLY A 19 6.85 12.68 8.12
N ALA A 20 7.81 11.75 7.99
CA ALA A 20 8.32 11.31 6.69
C ALA A 20 7.50 10.15 6.08
N ALA A 21 6.56 9.55 6.81
CA ALA A 21 5.82 8.38 6.36
C ALA A 21 5.08 8.63 5.04
N GLY A 22 4.36 9.75 4.93
CA GLY A 22 3.59 10.06 3.72
C GLY A 22 4.47 10.26 2.47
N ALA A 23 5.67 10.85 2.63
CA ALA A 23 6.59 11.03 1.52
C ALA A 23 7.15 9.69 1.02
N VAL A 24 7.55 8.79 1.93
CA VAL A 24 8.07 7.46 1.56
C VAL A 24 6.96 6.59 0.94
N GLU A 25 5.73 6.66 1.44
CA GLU A 25 4.57 5.98 0.86
C GLU A 25 4.24 6.49 -0.55
N ALA A 26 4.29 7.80 -0.76
CA ALA A 26 4.11 8.40 -2.07
C ALA A 26 5.19 7.95 -3.06
N MET A 27 6.46 7.96 -2.65
CA MET A 27 7.57 7.44 -3.46
C MET A 27 7.35 5.97 -3.83
N ALA A 28 6.93 5.12 -2.88
CA ALA A 28 6.63 3.72 -3.15
C ALA A 28 5.48 3.55 -4.14
N CYS A 29 4.43 4.38 -4.07
CA CYS A 29 3.34 4.37 -5.04
C CYS A 29 3.84 4.71 -6.46
N VAL A 30 4.66 5.76 -6.60
CA VAL A 30 5.24 6.15 -7.89
C VAL A 30 6.13 5.05 -8.45
N LEU A 31 7.00 4.45 -7.64
CA LEU A 31 7.84 3.32 -8.05
C LEU A 31 6.99 2.09 -8.42
N SER A 32 5.88 1.85 -7.73
CA SER A 32 4.96 0.75 -8.06
C SER A 32 4.33 0.93 -9.44
N ILE A 33 3.91 2.16 -9.75
CA ILE A 33 3.38 2.56 -11.07
C ILE A 33 4.44 2.42 -12.16
N GLN A 34 5.66 2.88 -11.88
CA GLN A 34 6.76 2.87 -12.84
C GLN A 34 7.19 1.44 -13.20
N ASN A 35 7.26 0.55 -12.20
CA ASN A 35 7.82 -0.79 -12.35
C ASN A 35 6.76 -1.88 -12.57
N ASP A 36 5.46 -1.56 -12.48
CA ASP A 36 4.36 -2.53 -12.55
C ASP A 36 4.48 -3.66 -11.50
N ILE A 37 4.86 -3.26 -10.27
CA ILE A 37 5.02 -4.15 -9.12
C ILE A 37 4.36 -3.51 -7.89
N VAL A 38 3.50 -4.27 -7.22
CA VAL A 38 2.97 -3.91 -5.90
C VAL A 38 3.88 -4.47 -4.82
N PRO A 39 4.40 -3.64 -3.89
CA PRO A 39 5.26 -4.09 -2.81
C PRO A 39 4.48 -4.95 -1.80
N PRO A 40 5.16 -5.89 -1.11
CA PRO A 40 4.51 -6.69 -0.10
C PRO A 40 4.23 -5.90 1.18
N THR A 41 3.26 -6.36 1.95
CA THR A 41 3.23 -6.15 3.40
C THR A 41 3.89 -7.33 4.07
N ILE A 42 5.07 -7.13 4.65
CA ILE A 42 5.80 -8.20 5.35
C ILE A 42 5.35 -8.32 6.82
N ASN A 43 5.81 -9.38 7.49
CA ASN A 43 5.52 -9.66 8.91
C ASN A 43 4.03 -9.96 9.20
N HIS A 44 3.32 -10.57 8.25
CA HIS A 44 1.99 -11.12 8.50
C HIS A 44 2.09 -12.65 8.56
N GLU A 45 1.64 -13.26 9.65
CA GLU A 45 1.69 -14.71 9.85
C GLU A 45 0.32 -15.37 9.58
N GLU A 46 0.26 -16.70 9.50
CA GLU A 46 -1.00 -17.40 9.18
C GLU A 46 -2.07 -17.30 10.30
N ASP A 47 -1.64 -17.00 11.52
CA ASP A 47 -2.45 -16.84 12.73
C ASP A 47 -2.85 -15.39 13.01
N ASP A 48 -2.34 -14.41 12.25
CA ASP A 48 -2.78 -13.01 12.28
C ASP A 48 -4.17 -12.85 11.63
N LYS A 49 -5.19 -13.39 12.31
CA LYS A 49 -6.59 -13.38 11.87
C LYS A 49 -7.46 -12.53 12.78
N ASP A 50 -8.19 -11.61 12.17
CA ASP A 50 -9.23 -10.81 12.80
C ASP A 50 -10.60 -11.11 12.16
N GLU A 51 -11.60 -11.45 12.96
CA GLU A 51 -12.94 -11.83 12.47
C GLU A 51 -13.65 -10.68 11.74
N GLU A 52 -13.26 -9.43 12.00
CA GLU A 52 -13.82 -8.23 11.36
C GLU A 52 -13.18 -7.93 9.98
N ILE A 53 -12.11 -8.64 9.62
CA ILE A 53 -11.38 -8.42 8.36
C ILE A 53 -11.86 -9.42 7.29
N ASP A 54 -12.28 -8.89 6.14
CA ASP A 54 -12.54 -9.71 4.95
C ASP A 54 -11.22 -10.11 4.25
N TYR A 55 -10.66 -11.27 4.63
CA TYR A 55 -9.45 -11.84 4.02
C TYR A 55 -9.60 -12.27 2.55
N LYS A 56 -10.76 -12.09 1.92
CA LYS A 56 -10.88 -12.19 0.45
C LYS A 56 -10.28 -10.97 -0.26
N LEU A 57 -10.04 -9.87 0.46
CA LEU A 57 -9.31 -8.72 -0.06
C LEU A 57 -7.84 -9.09 -0.32
N ASN A 58 -7.24 -8.47 -1.34
CA ASN A 58 -5.85 -8.74 -1.69
C ASN A 58 -4.91 -7.81 -0.92
N PHE A 59 -4.50 -8.22 0.28
CA PHE A 59 -3.57 -7.46 1.14
C PHE A 59 -2.08 -7.61 0.78
N THR A 60 -1.75 -8.27 -0.34
CA THR A 60 -0.37 -8.40 -0.83
C THR A 60 0.63 -8.85 0.25
N PHE A 61 0.24 -9.82 1.09
CA PHE A 61 1.07 -10.27 2.21
C PHE A 61 2.32 -11.02 1.75
N ASN A 62 3.45 -10.70 2.38
CA ASN A 62 4.79 -11.34 2.33
C ASN A 62 5.44 -11.48 0.94
N LYS A 63 4.69 -11.32 -0.15
CA LYS A 63 5.17 -11.53 -1.51
C LYS A 63 4.67 -10.43 -2.43
N ALA A 64 5.62 -9.75 -3.08
CA ALA A 64 5.32 -8.74 -4.09
C ALA A 64 4.49 -9.35 -5.23
N GLN A 65 3.60 -8.54 -5.81
CA GLN A 65 2.75 -8.96 -6.92
C GLN A 65 3.03 -8.11 -8.16
N LYS A 66 3.40 -8.76 -9.27
CA LYS A 66 3.55 -8.09 -10.57
C LYS A 66 2.19 -7.91 -11.24
N ARG A 67 1.89 -6.70 -11.71
CA ARG A 67 0.69 -6.37 -12.49
C ARG A 67 0.85 -5.00 -13.10
N GLU A 68 0.11 -4.71 -14.17
CA GLU A 68 -0.02 -3.33 -14.62
C GLU A 68 -0.62 -2.45 -13.50
N VAL A 69 0.11 -1.41 -13.10
CA VAL A 69 -0.32 -0.45 -12.08
C VAL A 69 -0.61 0.89 -12.76
N ARG A 70 -1.87 1.07 -13.18
CA ARG A 70 -2.32 2.31 -13.85
C ARG A 70 -2.48 3.49 -12.91
N ALA A 71 -2.77 3.22 -11.64
CA ALA A 71 -2.89 4.20 -10.58
C ALA A 71 -2.62 3.55 -9.22
N ALA A 72 -2.13 4.35 -8.27
CA ALA A 72 -1.89 3.96 -6.89
C ALA A 72 -2.32 5.09 -5.95
N LEU A 73 -2.88 4.72 -4.80
CA LEU A 73 -3.35 5.63 -3.76
C LEU A 73 -2.46 5.47 -2.52
N SER A 74 -1.94 6.58 -1.99
CA SER A 74 -1.31 6.64 -0.68
C SER A 74 -2.28 7.26 0.32
N ASN A 75 -2.54 6.57 1.44
CA ASN A 75 -3.35 7.05 2.55
C ASN A 75 -2.47 7.24 3.78
N THR A 76 -2.43 8.45 4.31
CA THR A 76 -1.64 8.78 5.50
C THR A 76 -2.54 9.45 6.54
N PHE A 77 -2.64 8.84 7.72
CA PHE A 77 -3.45 9.33 8.83
C PHE A 77 -2.52 9.71 9.98
N GLY A 78 -2.42 11.01 10.22
CA GLY A 78 -1.56 11.60 11.25
C GLY A 78 -2.24 11.66 12.61
N PHE A 79 -1.43 11.66 13.66
CA PHE A 79 -1.91 11.92 15.02
C PHE A 79 -2.65 13.26 15.11
N GLY A 80 -3.68 13.30 15.94
CA GLY A 80 -4.55 14.48 16.05
C GLY A 80 -5.60 14.63 14.93
N GLY A 81 -5.77 13.61 14.08
CA GLY A 81 -6.87 13.54 13.11
C GLY A 81 -6.59 14.17 11.75
N HIS A 82 -5.33 14.49 11.44
CA HIS A 82 -4.95 15.05 10.14
C HIS A 82 -4.80 13.92 9.11
N ASN A 83 -5.75 13.83 8.17
CA ASN A 83 -5.77 12.80 7.14
C ASN A 83 -5.42 13.39 5.78
N ALA A 84 -4.54 12.74 5.04
CA ALA A 84 -4.18 13.10 3.68
C ALA A 84 -4.18 11.86 2.78
N CYS A 85 -4.75 12.01 1.58
CA CYS A 85 -4.83 10.96 0.57
C CYS A 85 -4.37 11.53 -0.76
N VAL A 86 -3.44 10.85 -1.44
CA VAL A 86 -2.92 11.26 -2.74
C VAL A 86 -2.97 10.11 -3.75
N ILE A 87 -3.45 10.39 -4.96
CA ILE A 87 -3.52 9.41 -6.04
C ILE A 87 -2.52 9.79 -7.13
N PHE A 88 -1.72 8.82 -7.53
CA PHE A 88 -0.81 8.92 -8.67
C PHE A 88 -1.33 8.07 -9.81
N LYS A 89 -1.18 8.54 -11.05
CA LYS A 89 -1.55 7.80 -12.26
C LYS A 89 -0.31 7.62 -13.12
N LYS A 90 -0.23 6.49 -13.82
CA LYS A 90 0.78 6.24 -14.84
C LYS A 90 0.75 7.36 -15.87
N TYR A 91 1.92 7.94 -16.14
CA TYR A 91 2.07 8.95 -17.16
C TYR A 91 1.84 8.32 -18.54
N ALA A 92 1.04 8.99 -19.36
CA ALA A 92 0.82 8.69 -20.76
C ALA A 92 0.81 10.03 -21.48
N GLU A 93 1.54 10.12 -22.59
CA GLU A 93 1.59 11.31 -23.46
C GLU A 93 0.23 11.57 -24.13
#